data_AF-A0A7J7Z4B1-F1
#
_entry.id   AF-A0A7J7Z4B1-F1
#
_cell.length_a   1.000
_cell.length_b   1.000
_cell.length_c   1.000
_cell.angle_alpha   90.00
_cell.angle_beta   90.00
_cell.angle_gamma   90.00
#
_symmetry.space_group_name_H-M   'P 1'
#
loop_
_entity.id
_entity.type
_entity.pdbx_description
1 polymer ?
#
loop_
_entity_poly.entity_id
_entity_poly.type
_entity_poly.pdbx_seq_one_letter_code
_entity_poly.pdbx_strand_id
1 'polypeptide(L)'
;MLETNDNENTTFQNLWDIMKAVLRGEFVALEAYLKIQEKLIINHLTLQLEELEIEQQEKSRVSRRKEITKIRAEINNIEIKKKIQKINEIKSWFFERINKIDELLARFTKKQREDPNKQNQK
;
A
#
# COMPACT_ATOMS: atom_id res chain seq x y z
N MET A 1 -27.31 19.87 -39.97
CA MET A 1 -27.49 19.37 -38.60
C MET A 1 -26.11 19.07 -38.06
N LEU A 2 -25.63 19.84 -37.08
CA LEU A 2 -24.36 19.56 -36.44
C LEU A 2 -24.59 18.40 -35.48
N GLU A 3 -24.10 17.22 -35.86
CA GLU A 3 -23.92 16.09 -34.96
C GLU A 3 -23.01 16.55 -33.81
N THR A 4 -23.58 16.64 -32.61
CA THR A 4 -22.82 16.84 -31.38
C THR A 4 -22.03 15.57 -31.12
N ASN A 5 -20.78 15.58 -31.60
CA ASN A 5 -19.76 14.57 -31.35
C ASN A 5 -19.53 14.38 -29.85
N ASP A 6 -19.58 13.13 -29.39
CA ASP A 6 -19.25 12.58 -28.07
C ASP A 6 -17.78 12.83 -27.63
N ASN A 7 -17.25 14.06 -27.78
CA ASN A 7 -15.86 14.38 -27.45
C ASN A 7 -15.63 14.62 -25.94
N GLU A 8 -16.65 15.03 -25.19
CA GLU A 8 -16.51 15.41 -23.77
C GLU A 8 -16.07 14.22 -22.89
N ASN A 9 -16.59 13.02 -23.19
CA ASN A 9 -16.24 11.81 -22.44
C ASN A 9 -14.78 11.40 -22.65
N THR A 10 -14.20 11.74 -23.82
CA THR A 10 -12.80 11.47 -24.17
C THR A 10 -11.86 12.43 -23.42
N THR A 11 -12.26 13.68 -23.23
CA THR A 11 -11.47 14.69 -22.51
C THR A 11 -11.44 14.42 -21.00
N PHE A 12 -12.58 14.04 -20.41
CA PHE A 12 -12.64 13.70 -18.98
C PHE A 12 -11.85 12.43 -18.65
N GLN A 13 -11.94 11.40 -19.49
CA GLN A 13 -11.17 10.18 -19.35
C GLN A 13 -9.66 10.44 -19.42
N ASN A 14 -9.22 11.25 -20.39
CA ASN A 14 -7.81 11.64 -20.51
C ASN A 14 -7.30 12.43 -19.30
N LEU A 15 -8.11 13.36 -18.77
CA LEU A 15 -7.77 14.11 -17.55
C LEU A 15 -7.63 13.18 -16.34
N TRP A 16 -8.54 12.21 -16.19
CA TRP A 16 -8.51 11.21 -15.13
C TRP A 16 -7.27 10.31 -15.23
N ASP A 17 -6.88 9.91 -16.43
CA ASP A 17 -5.69 9.09 -16.67
C ASP A 17 -4.39 9.85 -16.38
N ILE A 18 -4.30 11.13 -16.75
CA ILE A 18 -3.17 11.99 -16.39
C ILE A 18 -3.08 12.17 -14.88
N MET A 19 -4.18 12.47 -14.21
CA MET A 19 -4.20 12.67 -12.76
C MET A 19 -3.78 11.39 -12.02
N LYS A 20 -4.27 10.21 -12.44
CA LYS A 20 -3.81 8.92 -11.90
C LYS A 20 -2.31 8.70 -12.11
N ALA A 21 -1.77 9.06 -13.28
CA ALA A 21 -0.36 8.90 -13.58
C ALA A 21 0.53 9.77 -12.68
N VAL A 22 0.13 11.04 -12.46
CA VAL A 22 0.83 11.97 -11.56
C VAL A 22 0.82 11.45 -10.12
N LEU A 23 -0.37 11.11 -9.59
CA LEU A 23 -0.52 10.59 -8.23
C LEU A 23 0.27 9.30 -8.01
N ARG A 24 0.32 8.42 -9.03
CA ARG A 24 1.12 7.19 -8.98
C ARG A 24 2.62 7.49 -8.94
N GLY A 25 3.09 8.48 -9.71
CA GLY A 25 4.49 8.91 -9.69
C GLY A 25 4.90 9.45 -8.32
N GLU A 26 4.07 10.33 -7.73
CA GLU A 26 4.30 10.89 -6.40
C GLU A 26 4.29 9.82 -5.30
N PHE A 27 3.34 8.89 -5.36
CA PHE A 27 3.27 7.77 -4.42
C PHE A 27 4.54 6.90 -4.46
N VAL A 28 5.03 6.55 -5.65
CA VAL A 28 6.26 5.76 -5.81
C VAL A 28 7.47 6.50 -5.27
N ALA A 29 7.56 7.82 -5.49
CA ALA A 29 8.65 8.63 -4.94
C ALA A 29 8.62 8.67 -3.40
N LEU A 30 7.43 8.84 -2.81
CA LEU A 30 7.24 8.81 -1.35
C LEU A 30 7.58 7.43 -0.76
N GLU A 31 7.14 6.35 -1.39
CA GLU A 31 7.46 4.99 -0.97
C GLU A 31 8.97 4.73 -0.98
N ALA A 32 9.68 5.17 -2.03
CA ALA A 32 11.12 5.05 -2.14
C ALA A 32 11.84 5.85 -1.03
N TYR A 33 11.40 7.08 -0.76
CA TYR A 33 11.93 7.91 0.31
C TYR A 33 11.76 7.25 1.68
N LEU A 34 10.57 6.76 2.00
CA LEU A 34 10.29 6.08 3.27
C LEU A 34 11.15 4.83 3.43
N LYS A 35 11.33 4.03 2.37
CA LYS A 35 12.19 2.84 2.39
C LYS A 35 13.65 3.18 2.69
N ILE A 36 14.15 4.31 2.18
CA ILE A 36 15.50 4.80 2.49
C ILE A 36 15.58 5.22 3.96
N GLN A 37 14.60 5.99 4.46
CA GLN A 37 14.54 6.43 5.86
C GLN A 37 14.50 5.25 6.84
N GLU A 38 13.66 4.24 6.58
CA GLU A 38 13.59 3.02 7.38
C GLU A 38 14.95 2.32 7.45
N LYS A 39 15.64 2.19 6.31
CA LYS A 39 16.98 1.57 6.25
C LYS A 39 17.98 2.37 7.08
N LEU A 40 17.94 3.70 7.01
CA LEU A 40 18.83 4.57 7.79
C LEU A 40 18.59 4.39 9.30
N ILE A 41 17.32 4.35 9.73
CA ILE A 41 16.96 4.14 11.14
C ILE A 41 17.46 2.78 11.63
N ILE A 42 17.19 1.70 10.88
CA ILE A 42 17.65 0.35 11.26
C ILE A 42 19.18 0.31 11.34
N ASN A 43 19.88 0.84 10.32
CA ASN A 43 21.34 0.87 10.32
C ASN A 43 21.89 1.65 11.53
N HIS A 44 21.30 2.80 11.84
CA HIS A 44 21.71 3.60 12.99
C HIS A 44 21.55 2.84 14.31
N LEU A 45 20.40 2.19 14.52
CA LEU A 45 20.13 1.38 15.71
C LEU A 45 21.06 0.16 15.80
N THR A 46 21.38 -0.47 14.67
CA THR A 46 22.34 -1.58 14.63
C THR A 46 23.74 -1.14 15.02
N LEU A 47 24.22 0.00 14.52
CA LEU A 47 25.52 0.55 14.92
C LEU A 47 25.57 0.86 16.41
N GLN A 48 24.53 1.52 16.95
CA GLN A 48 24.44 1.77 18.40
C GLN A 48 24.44 0.47 19.21
N LEU A 49 23.77 -0.57 18.71
CA LEU A 49 23.71 -1.88 19.37
C LEU A 49 25.10 -2.53 19.41
N GLU A 50 25.84 -2.53 18.30
CA GLU A 50 27.19 -3.07 18.20
C GLU A 50 28.16 -2.37 19.16
N GLU A 51 28.14 -1.04 19.21
CA GLU A 51 28.96 -0.25 20.13
C GLU A 51 28.67 -0.62 21.60
N LEU A 52 27.39 -0.70 21.98
CA LEU A 52 26.99 -1.07 23.34
C LEU A 52 27.35 -2.52 23.68
N GLU A 53 27.31 -3.43 22.72
CA GLU A 53 27.70 -4.84 22.91
C GLU A 53 29.21 -4.98 23.17
N ILE A 54 30.05 -4.25 22.41
CA ILE A 54 31.50 -4.18 22.63
C ILE A 54 31.79 -3.64 24.03
N GLU A 55 31.21 -2.48 24.40
CA GLU A 55 31.41 -1.89 25.72
C GLU A 55 30.94 -2.81 26.87
N GLN A 56 29.84 -3.53 26.63
CA GLN A 56 29.27 -4.45 27.61
C GLN A 56 30.14 -5.69 27.81
N GLN A 57 30.82 -6.15 26.76
CA GLN A 57 31.79 -7.25 26.84
C GLN A 57 33.05 -6.83 27.60
N GLU A 58 33.56 -5.61 27.37
CA GLU A 58 34.72 -5.08 28.09
C GLU A 58 34.42 -4.80 29.58
N LYS A 59 33.29 -4.15 29.85
CA LYS A 59 32.90 -3.72 31.19
C LYS A 59 31.42 -3.94 31.42
N SER A 60 31.06 -5.10 31.95
CA SER A 60 29.65 -5.42 32.18
C SER A 60 28.94 -4.40 33.10
N ARG A 61 27.82 -3.81 32.63
CA ARG A 61 26.92 -2.98 33.43
C ARG A 61 25.47 -3.40 33.26
N VAL A 62 24.69 -3.35 34.35
CA VAL A 62 23.25 -3.66 34.32
C VAL A 62 22.47 -2.65 33.47
N SER A 63 22.83 -1.36 33.54
CA SER A 63 22.19 -0.30 32.75
C SER A 63 22.35 -0.52 31.25
N ARG A 64 23.56 -0.84 30.78
CA ARG A 64 23.81 -1.13 29.35
C ARG A 64 23.05 -2.34 28.86
N ARG A 65 22.93 -3.41 29.65
CA ARG A 65 22.10 -4.57 29.29
C ARG A 65 20.62 -4.19 29.07
N LYS A 66 20.08 -3.25 29.86
CA LYS A 66 18.72 -2.74 29.66
C LYS A 66 18.59 -1.95 28.36
N GLU A 67 19.60 -1.14 28.02
CA GLU A 67 19.62 -0.34 26.79
C GLU A 67 19.73 -1.21 25.53
N ILE A 68 20.64 -2.19 25.53
CA ILE A 68 20.75 -3.24 24.49
C ILE A 68 19.39 -3.93 24.28
N THR A 69 18.72 -4.31 25.37
CA THR A 69 17.41 -4.97 25.29
C THR A 69 16.36 -4.04 24.68
N LYS A 70 16.39 -2.75 25.01
CA LYS A 70 15.48 -1.74 24.46
C LYS A 70 15.69 -1.55 22.96
N ILE A 71 16.93 -1.38 22.50
CA ILE A 71 17.26 -1.22 21.08
C ILE A 71 16.85 -2.45 20.27
N ARG A 72 17.12 -3.66 20.78
CA ARG A 72 16.66 -4.91 20.15
C ARG A 72 15.14 -4.98 20.01
N ALA A 73 14.40 -4.57 21.04
CA ALA A 73 12.95 -4.51 20.99
C ALA A 73 12.45 -3.47 19.97
N GLU A 74 13.13 -2.34 19.84
CA GLU A 74 12.80 -1.29 18.88
C GLU A 74 13.01 -1.74 17.43
N ILE A 75 14.14 -2.38 17.12
CA ILE A 75 14.40 -3.00 15.81
C ILE A 75 13.29 -4.02 15.47
N ASN A 76 12.97 -4.93 16.38
CA ASN A 76 11.93 -5.93 16.17
C ASN A 76 10.54 -5.29 15.96
N ASN A 77 10.22 -4.23 16.69
CA ASN A 77 8.96 -3.48 16.50
C ASN A 77 8.86 -2.86 15.10
N ILE A 78 9.96 -2.32 14.56
CA ILE A 78 9.99 -1.77 13.19
C ILE A 78 9.71 -2.90 12.17
N GLU A 79 10.35 -4.06 12.32
CA GLU A 79 10.13 -5.20 11.43
C GLU A 79 8.69 -5.73 11.48
N ILE A 80 8.10 -5.83 12.68
CA ILE A 80 6.72 -6.28 12.86
C ILE A 80 5.74 -5.29 12.21
N LYS A 81 5.90 -3.98 12.45
CA LYS A 81 5.05 -2.95 11.82
C LYS A 81 5.09 -3.06 10.30
N LYS A 82 6.27 -3.26 9.72
CA LYS A 82 6.43 -3.44 8.26
C LYS A 82 5.73 -4.69 7.72
N LYS A 83 5.76 -5.80 8.45
CA LYS A 83 5.02 -7.03 8.09
C LYS A 83 3.51 -6.79 8.13
N ILE A 84 3.01 -6.12 9.16
CA ILE A 84 1.58 -5.77 9.28
C ILE A 84 1.13 -4.88 8.13
N GLN A 85 1.93 -3.87 7.77
CA GLN A 85 1.62 -2.99 6.64
C GLN A 85 1.47 -3.78 5.32
N LYS A 86 2.41 -4.67 5.01
CA LYS A 86 2.32 -5.54 3.81
C LYS A 86 1.10 -6.44 3.82
N ILE A 87 0.74 -7.00 4.98
CA ILE A 87 -0.48 -7.80 5.12
C ILE A 87 -1.72 -6.94 4.81
N ASN A 88 -1.76 -5.71 5.30
CA ASN A 88 -2.87 -4.79 5.05
C ASN A 88 -2.95 -4.37 3.58
N GLU A 89 -1.83 -4.13 2.91
CA GLU A 89 -1.77 -3.85 1.48
C GLU A 89 -2.32 -5.01 0.64
N ILE A 90 -1.90 -6.24 0.94
CA ILE A 90 -2.41 -7.45 0.27
C ILE A 90 -3.91 -7.62 0.50
N LYS A 91 -4.37 -7.42 1.74
CA LYS A 91 -5.80 -7.47 2.08
C LYS A 91 -6.59 -6.43 1.28
N SER A 92 -6.13 -5.17 1.26
CA SER A 92 -6.79 -4.09 0.53
C SER A 92 -6.87 -4.40 -0.96
N TRP A 93 -5.76 -4.83 -1.56
CA TRP A 93 -5.70 -5.23 -2.97
C TRP A 93 -6.69 -6.36 -3.29
N PHE A 94 -6.82 -7.34 -2.40
CA PHE A 94 -7.75 -8.45 -2.54
C PHE A 94 -9.22 -7.99 -2.46
N PHE A 95 -9.56 -7.11 -1.51
CA PHE A 95 -10.90 -6.54 -1.37
C PHE A 95 -11.29 -5.69 -2.58
N GLU A 96 -10.38 -4.87 -3.10
CA GLU A 96 -10.63 -4.13 -4.34
C GLU A 96 -10.93 -5.06 -5.53
N ARG A 97 -10.27 -6.21 -5.59
CA ARG A 97 -10.51 -7.21 -6.65
C ARG A 97 -11.88 -7.85 -6.52
N ILE A 98 -12.30 -8.20 -5.31
CA ILE A 98 -13.65 -8.72 -5.02
C ILE A 98 -14.71 -7.68 -5.37
N ASN A 99 -14.56 -6.44 -4.90
CA ASN A 99 -15.50 -5.36 -5.17
C ASN A 99 -15.72 -5.14 -6.67
N LYS A 100 -14.64 -5.22 -7.48
CA LYS A 100 -14.72 -5.14 -8.94
C LYS A 100 -15.52 -6.30 -9.55
N ILE A 101 -15.37 -7.52 -9.02
CA ILE A 101 -16.12 -8.69 -9.49
C ILE A 101 -17.61 -8.54 -9.11
N ASP A 102 -17.91 -8.14 -7.89
CA ASP A 102 -19.27 -7.92 -7.41
C ASP A 102 -20.00 -6.86 -8.24
N GLU A 103 -19.30 -5.76 -8.58
CA GLU A 103 -19.84 -4.72 -9.45
C GLU A 103 -20.14 -5.25 -10.87
N LEU A 104 -19.22 -6.03 -11.45
CA LEU A 104 -19.43 -6.65 -12.77
C LEU A 104 -20.62 -7.62 -12.74
N LEU A 105 -20.75 -8.42 -11.69
CA LEU A 105 -21.86 -9.35 -11.51
C LEU A 105 -23.20 -8.61 -11.35
N ALA A 106 -23.23 -7.51 -10.60
CA ALA A 106 -24.42 -6.68 -10.45
C ALA A 106 -24.85 -6.06 -11.79
N ARG A 107 -23.89 -5.52 -12.56
CA ARG A 107 -24.14 -4.99 -13.91
C ARG A 107 -24.67 -6.07 -14.87
N PHE A 108 -24.06 -7.25 -14.86
CA PHE A 108 -24.50 -8.38 -15.69
C PHE A 108 -25.93 -8.81 -15.35
N THR A 109 -26.23 -8.93 -14.05
CA THR A 109 -27.56 -9.31 -13.56
C THR A 109 -28.62 -8.26 -13.92
N LYS A 110 -28.27 -6.97 -13.82
CA LYS A 110 -29.13 -5.87 -14.25
C LYS A 110 -29.42 -5.94 -15.75
N LYS A 111 -28.39 -6.11 -16.57
CA LYS A 111 -28.52 -6.22 -18.05
C LYS A 111 -29.41 -7.40 -18.45
N GLN A 112 -29.30 -8.54 -17.77
CA GLN A 112 -30.19 -9.70 -18.02
C GLN A 112 -31.67 -9.47 -17.67
N ARG A 113 -31.98 -8.54 -16.76
CA ARG A 113 -33.37 -8.19 -16.40
C ARG A 113 -33.97 -7.15 -17.34
N GLU A 114 -33.13 -6.33 -17.96
CA GLU A 114 -33.49 -5.29 -18.92
C GLU A 114 -33.52 -5.81 -20.37
N ASP A 115 -33.09 -7.05 -20.61
CA ASP A 115 -33.06 -7.69 -21.93
C ASP A 115 -34.50 -8.03 -22.40
N PRO A 116 -35.06 -7.32 -23.40
CA PRO A 116 -36.47 -7.46 -23.78
C PRO A 116 -36.80 -8.81 -24.43
N ASN A 117 -35.80 -9.58 -24.87
CA ASN A 117 -36.01 -10.89 -25.49
C ASN A 117 -36.47 -12.00 -24.53
N LYS A 118 -36.54 -11.76 -23.20
CA LYS A 118 -37.14 -12.71 -22.24
C LYS A 118 -38.61 -12.45 -21.92
N GLN A 119 -39.20 -11.32 -22.37
CA GLN A 119 -40.63 -11.05 -22.19
C GLN A 119 -41.52 -11.69 -23.27
N ASN A 120 -40.93 -12.20 -24.36
CA ASN A 120 -41.67 -12.76 -25.51
C ASN A 120 -41.70 -14.31 -25.54
N GLN A 121 -41.47 -14.99 -24.42
CA GLN A 121 -41.55 -16.46 -24.31
C GLN A 121 -42.43 -16.95 -23.14
N LYS A 122 -43.49 -16.21 -22.81
CA LYS A 122 -44.54 -16.71 -21.90
C LYS A 122 -45.91 -16.62 -22.55
#